data_AF-T0UYN7-F1
#
_entry.id   AF-T0UYN7-F1
#
_cell.length_a   1.000
_cell.length_b   1.000
_cell.length_c   1.000
_cell.angle_alpha   90.00
_cell.angle_beta   90.00
_cell.angle_gamma   90.00
#
_symmetry.space_group_name_H-M   'P 1'
#
loop_
_entity.id
_entity.type
_entity.pdbx_description
1 polymer ?
#
loop_
_entity_poly.entity_id
_entity_poly.type
_entity_poly.pdbx_seq_one_letter_code
_entity_poly.pdbx_strand_id
1 'polypeptide(L)'
;MTNEFFTTGDNNWYYVGSNGKTVTGEVKIGADTYYFAKDGKQVKGQTVTAGNGRISYYYGDSGKKAISTWIEIQPGIYVYFDKTGIAYPPRVLN
;
A
#
# COMPACT_ATOMS: atom_id res chain seq x y z
N MET A 1 -19.26 10.56 -9.28
CA MET A 1 -18.59 9.41 -8.64
C MET A 1 -18.01 9.90 -7.31
N THR A 2 -18.28 9.22 -6.20
CA THR A 2 -17.78 9.56 -4.87
C THR A 2 -17.63 8.29 -4.05
N ASN A 3 -16.57 8.20 -3.24
CA ASN A 3 -16.26 7.02 -2.41
C ASN A 3 -16.21 5.71 -3.21
N GLU A 4 -15.55 5.75 -4.36
CA GLU A 4 -15.59 4.65 -5.32
C GLU A 4 -14.21 4.38 -5.92
N PHE A 5 -13.90 3.10 -6.11
CA PHE A 5 -12.76 2.70 -6.91
C PHE A 5 -13.12 2.79 -8.39
N PHE A 6 -12.19 3.27 -9.21
CA PHE A 6 -12.33 3.20 -10.66
C PHE A 6 -11.01 2.80 -11.31
N THR A 7 -11.08 2.28 -12.53
CA THR A 7 -9.92 1.89 -13.31
C THR A 7 -9.98 2.50 -14.70
N THR A 8 -8.82 2.82 -15.25
CA THR A 8 -8.66 3.23 -16.65
C THR A 8 -8.17 2.09 -17.53
N GLY A 9 -8.13 0.85 -17.03
CA GLY A 9 -7.48 -0.28 -17.70
C GLY A 9 -6.02 -0.46 -17.31
N ASP A 10 -5.39 -1.52 -17.82
CA ASP A 10 -3.98 -1.87 -17.59
C ASP A 10 -3.58 -1.93 -16.10
N ASN A 11 -4.49 -2.40 -15.25
CA ASN A 11 -4.32 -2.47 -13.79
C ASN A 11 -4.04 -1.11 -13.12
N ASN A 12 -4.36 0.01 -13.79
CA ASN A 12 -4.34 1.34 -13.17
C ASN A 12 -5.64 1.55 -12.39
N TRP A 13 -5.53 1.55 -11.06
CA TRP A 13 -6.66 1.75 -10.16
C TRP A 13 -6.55 3.09 -9.45
N TYR A 14 -7.69 3.67 -9.12
CA TYR A 14 -7.81 4.97 -8.49
C TYR A 14 -8.95 4.92 -7.48
N TYR A 15 -9.01 5.89 -6.58
CA TYR A 15 -10.15 6.06 -5.69
C TYR A 15 -10.59 7.52 -5.66
N VAL A 16 -11.88 7.75 -5.85
CA VAL A 16 -12.48 9.09 -5.73
C VAL A 16 -13.03 9.27 -4.32
N GLY A 17 -12.61 10.33 -3.63
CA GLY A 17 -13.05 10.66 -2.29
C GLY A 17 -14.48 11.20 -2.25
N SER A 18 -14.95 11.51 -1.05
CA SER A 18 -16.29 12.06 -0.81
C SER A 18 -16.52 13.43 -1.47
N ASN A 19 -15.44 14.17 -1.74
CA ASN A 19 -15.47 15.47 -2.42
C ASN A 19 -15.41 15.35 -3.96
N GLY A 20 -15.50 14.14 -4.51
CA GLY A 20 -15.42 13.90 -5.95
C GLY A 20 -14.02 14.04 -6.55
N LYS A 21 -12.97 14.19 -5.73
CA LYS A 21 -11.58 14.27 -6.19
C LYS A 21 -10.84 12.95 -5.98
N THR A 22 -9.94 12.61 -6.89
CA THR A 22 -9.04 11.47 -6.73
C THR A 22 -8.14 11.67 -5.52
N VAL A 23 -8.02 10.64 -4.69
CA VAL A 23 -7.16 10.68 -3.50
C VAL A 23 -5.70 10.34 -3.84
N THR A 24 -4.79 10.79 -3.00
CA THR A 24 -3.36 10.46 -3.04
C THR A 24 -2.87 10.16 -1.62
N GLY A 25 -1.71 9.50 -1.50
CA GLY A 25 -1.14 9.08 -0.22
C GLY A 25 -1.80 7.82 0.35
N GLU A 26 -1.54 7.56 1.64
CA GLU A 26 -2.14 6.45 2.38
C GLU A 26 -3.59 6.78 2.75
N VAL A 27 -4.52 5.90 2.40
CA VAL A 27 -5.96 6.11 2.63
C VAL A 27 -6.57 4.83 3.18
N LYS A 28 -7.33 4.96 4.26
CA LYS A 28 -8.15 3.88 4.81
C LYS A 28 -9.52 3.88 4.12
N ILE A 29 -9.88 2.75 3.54
CA ILE A 29 -11.16 2.54 2.84
C ILE A 29 -11.80 1.28 3.43
N GLY A 30 -12.87 1.48 4.21
CA GLY A 30 -13.47 0.41 5.01
C GLY A 30 -12.49 -0.11 6.07
N ALA A 31 -12.24 -1.42 6.07
CA ALA A 31 -11.30 -2.06 6.99
C ALA A 31 -9.86 -2.04 6.50
N ASP A 32 -9.64 -1.78 5.21
CA ASP A 32 -8.35 -1.91 4.54
C ASP A 32 -7.67 -0.56 4.35
N THR A 33 -6.35 -0.58 4.22
CA THR A 33 -5.53 0.60 3.90
C THR A 33 -4.89 0.42 2.54
N TYR A 34 -4.83 1.50 1.76
CA TYR A 34 -4.29 1.56 0.41
C TYR A 34 -3.33 2.73 0.29
N TYR A 35 -2.50 2.73 -0.75
CA TYR A 35 -1.66 3.87 -1.07
C TYR A 35 -1.85 4.27 -2.52
N PHE A 36 -2.03 5.57 -2.74
CA PHE A 36 -2.18 6.16 -4.07
C PHE A 36 -1.00 7.09 -4.32
N ALA A 37 -0.32 6.88 -5.44
CA ALA A 37 0.80 7.71 -5.87
C ALA A 37 0.34 9.16 -6.13
N LYS A 38 1.29 10.07 -6.38
CA LYS A 38 1.00 11.50 -6.60
C LYS A 38 0.11 11.75 -7.82
N ASP A 39 0.13 10.86 -8.80
CA ASP A 39 -0.74 10.87 -9.98
C ASP A 39 -2.10 10.18 -9.74
N GLY A 40 -2.37 9.74 -8.51
CA GLY A 40 -3.61 9.09 -8.08
C GLY A 40 -3.63 7.57 -8.29
N LYS A 41 -2.63 6.98 -8.96
CA LYS A 41 -2.61 5.53 -9.21
C LYS A 41 -2.39 4.76 -7.92
N GLN A 42 -3.19 3.73 -7.70
CA GLN A 42 -3.02 2.80 -6.59
C GLN A 42 -1.70 2.06 -6.75
N VAL A 43 -0.92 2.04 -5.67
CA VAL A 43 0.28 1.24 -5.58
C VAL A 43 -0.10 -0.21 -5.31
N LYS A 44 0.42 -1.12 -6.13
CA LYS A 44 0.21 -2.57 -6.03
C LYS A 44 1.55 -3.30 -6.22
N GLY A 45 1.72 -4.40 -5.51
CA GLY A 45 2.82 -5.36 -5.66
C GLY A 45 4.20 -4.87 -5.23
N GLN A 46 4.28 -3.81 -4.44
CA GLN A 46 5.56 -3.15 -4.13
C GLN A 46 5.55 -2.47 -2.77
N THR A 47 6.74 -2.10 -2.30
CA THR A 47 6.94 -1.35 -1.06
C THR A 47 6.84 0.16 -1.27
N VAL A 48 6.34 0.88 -0.27
CA VAL A 48 6.36 2.35 -0.18
C VAL A 48 7.16 2.75 1.05
N THR A 49 8.08 3.69 0.88
CA THR A 49 8.86 4.29 1.97
C THR A 49 8.31 5.68 2.29
N ALA A 50 7.84 5.87 3.51
CA ALA A 50 7.42 7.17 4.02
C ALA A 50 8.64 8.09 4.28
N GLY A 51 8.42 9.40 4.37
CA GLY A 51 9.50 10.38 4.56
C GLY A 51 10.31 10.21 5.85
N ASN A 52 9.82 9.42 6.82
CA ASN A 52 10.52 9.04 8.05
C ASN A 52 11.26 7.70 7.95
N GLY A 53 11.41 7.13 6.74
CA GLY A 53 12.10 5.87 6.50
C GLY A 53 11.28 4.61 6.80
N ARG A 54 10.03 4.72 7.27
CA ARG A 54 9.16 3.56 7.48
C ARG A 54 8.71 2.97 6.15
N ILE A 55 8.76 1.65 6.04
CA ILE A 55 8.41 0.90 4.82
C ILE A 55 7.11 0.14 5.03
N SER A 56 6.24 0.14 4.04
CA SER A 56 5.01 -0.67 3.98
C SER A 56 4.93 -1.41 2.66
N TYR A 57 4.23 -2.54 2.61
CA TYR A 57 3.98 -3.29 1.37
C TYR A 57 2.49 -3.31 1.02
N TYR A 58 2.18 -3.23 -0.27
CA TYR A 58 0.81 -3.26 -0.80
C TYR A 58 0.67 -4.42 -1.78
N TYR A 59 -0.30 -5.32 -1.55
CA TYR A 59 -0.43 -6.56 -2.31
C TYR A 59 -0.69 -6.32 -3.82
N GLY A 60 -0.11 -7.19 -4.66
CA GLY A 60 -0.24 -7.09 -6.12
C GLY A 60 -1.64 -7.36 -6.66
N ASP A 61 -2.42 -8.18 -5.97
CA ASP A 61 -3.78 -8.55 -6.38
C ASP A 61 -4.78 -7.42 -6.08
N SER A 62 -4.68 -6.82 -4.90
CA SER A 62 -5.72 -6.01 -4.28
C SER A 62 -5.28 -4.58 -3.96
N GLY A 63 -3.98 -4.34 -3.86
CA GLY A 63 -3.41 -3.07 -3.38
C GLY A 63 -3.58 -2.85 -1.87
N LYS A 64 -4.09 -3.83 -1.11
CA LYS A 64 -4.25 -3.72 0.34
C LYS A 64 -2.88 -3.69 1.03
N LYS A 65 -2.75 -2.89 2.08
CA LYS A 65 -1.57 -2.85 2.93
C LYS A 65 -1.40 -4.18 3.67
N ALA A 66 -0.22 -4.78 3.60
CA ALA A 66 0.13 -5.96 4.39
C ALA A 66 0.23 -5.59 5.87
N ILE A 67 -0.45 -6.33 6.74
CA ILE A 67 -0.42 -6.17 8.19
C ILE A 67 -0.29 -7.54 8.88
N SER A 68 0.47 -7.59 9.96
CA SER A 68 0.69 -8.80 10.79
C SER A 68 1.08 -10.05 9.99
N THR A 69 1.96 -9.91 8.99
CA THR A 69 2.24 -10.99 8.03
C THR A 69 3.66 -10.92 7.46
N TRP A 70 4.16 -12.05 6.97
CA TRP A 70 5.41 -12.13 6.21
C TRP A 70 5.14 -11.96 4.72
N ILE A 71 5.95 -11.15 4.04
CA ILE A 71 5.92 -10.95 2.59
C ILE A 71 7.30 -11.23 2.02
N GLU A 72 7.36 -12.03 0.97
CA GLU A 72 8.54 -12.16 0.11
C GLU A 72 8.60 -10.95 -0.83
N ILE A 73 9.46 -9.97 -0.53
CA ILE A 73 9.54 -8.73 -1.32
C ILE A 73 10.50 -8.87 -2.51
N GLN A 74 11.42 -9.84 -2.45
CA GLN A 74 12.35 -10.26 -3.49
C GLN A 74 12.62 -11.75 -3.29
N PRO A 75 13.07 -12.50 -4.33
CA PRO A 75 13.34 -13.93 -4.20
C PRO A 75 14.23 -14.26 -2.99
N GLY A 76 13.68 -15.03 -2.04
CA GLY A 76 14.35 -15.43 -0.80
C GLY A 76 14.43 -14.36 0.30
N ILE A 77 13.89 -13.16 0.08
CA ILE A 77 13.89 -12.05 1.04
C ILE A 77 12.49 -11.85 1.62
N TYR A 78 12.31 -12.33 2.85
CA TYR A 78 11.07 -12.21 3.61
C TYR A 78 11.16 -11.06 4.61
N VAL A 79 10.12 -10.23 4.65
CA VAL A 79 9.98 -9.13 5.61
C VAL A 79 8.66 -9.28 6.34
N TYR A 80 8.70 -9.21 7.67
CA TYR A 80 7.49 -9.15 8.50
C TYR A 80 6.98 -7.72 8.57
N PHE A 81 5.71 -7.52 8.23
CA PHE A 81 4.99 -6.26 8.41
C PHE A 81 4.14 -6.35 9.67
N ASP A 82 4.34 -5.43 10.60
CA ASP A 82 3.71 -5.45 11.91
C ASP A 82 2.19 -5.16 11.84
N LYS A 83 1.54 -5.04 13.01
CA LYS A 83 0.11 -4.75 13.10
C LYS A 83 -0.32 -3.41 12.46
N THR A 84 0.63 -2.51 12.23
CA THR A 84 0.42 -1.22 11.55
C THR A 84 0.86 -1.25 10.08
N GLY A 85 1.37 -2.41 9.63
CA GLY A 85 1.90 -2.64 8.30
C GLY A 85 3.22 -1.93 8.05
N ILE A 86 4.01 -1.72 9.11
CA ILE A 86 5.38 -1.24 8.99
C ILE A 86 6.33 -2.44 9.00
N ALA A 87 7.26 -2.45 8.05
CA ALA A 87 8.31 -3.46 7.98
C ALA A 87 9.10 -3.46 9.30
N TYR A 88 9.19 -4.63 9.93
CA TYR A 88 10.10 -4.84 11.03
C TYR A 88 11.53 -4.64 10.50
N PRO A 89 12.37 -3.80 11.12
CA PRO A 89 13.74 -3.64 10.66
C PRO A 89 14.43 -5.02 10.69
N PRO A 90 15.25 -5.36 9.68
CA PRO A 90 16.08 -6.55 9.75
C PRO A 90 16.93 -6.43 11.02
N ARG A 91 16.72 -7.36 11.96
CA ARG A 91 17.44 -7.37 13.23
C ARG A 91 18.89 -7.72 12.92
N VAL A 92 19.80 -6.76 13.02
CA VAL A 92 21.23 -7.07 13.11
C VAL A 92 21.43 -7.71 14.48
N LEU A 93 21.67 -9.02 14.50
CA LEU A 93 22.13 -9.71 15.70
C LEU A 93 23.65 -9.48 15.76
N ASN A 94 24.06 -8.53 16.58
CA ASN A 94 25.41 -8.46 17.11
C ASN A 94 25.62 -9.51 18.21
#